data_AF-A0A2V7CCX9-F1
#
_entry.id   AF-A0A2V7CCX9-F1
#
_cell.length_a   1.000
_cell.length_b   1.000
_cell.length_c   1.000
_cell.angle_alpha   90.00
_cell.angle_beta   90.00
_cell.angle_gamma   90.00
#
_symmetry.space_group_name_H-M   'P 1'
#
loop_
_entity.id
_entity.type
_entity.pdbx_description
1 polymer ?
#
loop_
_entity_poly.entity_id
_entity_poly.type
_entity_poly.pdbx_seq_one_letter_code
_entity_poly.pdbx_strand_id
1 'polypeptide(L)'
;MLLREGVPPADVRWRETATADQPSLAGEAPAPRGSVRVPRQFLELARRAAASADPARWQVLYETLWRLVHENHDLLTDARDPGVQRLNSLLTQKGPGEGESAAPFVPAGAGLAELRAAAARCTGCDLYRHATQMVFGRGDDKARIVLVGEQPGDQEDRQGAPFVGPAGEVLDRALAEVGLDRERLYVTNAVKHFKFEERGKRRIHQTPRASELAACRPWLEAELAAIRPEILVCLGATAARAIIGDSFRITRDHGRFAATRWAPKTIATFHPSAVLRGEDEAQQAQLYTMLVEDLRKVAQA
;
A
#
# COMPACT_ATOMS: atom_id res chain seq x y z
N MET A 1 25.10 -9.18 -25.70
CA MET A 1 25.67 -9.88 -26.87
C MET A 1 25.28 -9.11 -28.14
N LEU A 2 24.00 -9.04 -28.51
CA LEU A 2 23.47 -8.30 -29.68
C LEU A 2 24.00 -6.86 -29.86
N LEU A 3 23.94 -6.01 -28.81
CA LEU A 3 24.38 -4.61 -28.91
C LEU A 3 25.88 -4.47 -29.18
N ARG A 4 26.70 -5.38 -28.64
CA ARG A 4 28.16 -5.39 -28.86
C ARG A 4 28.53 -5.95 -30.23
N GLU A 5 27.66 -6.80 -30.77
CA GLU A 5 27.78 -7.38 -32.11
C GLU A 5 27.25 -6.45 -33.21
N GLY A 6 26.69 -5.29 -32.84
CA GLY A 6 26.17 -4.32 -33.80
C GLY A 6 24.95 -4.84 -34.56
N VAL A 7 24.16 -5.73 -33.97
CA VAL A 7 22.94 -6.26 -34.61
C VAL A 7 21.81 -5.23 -34.48
N PRO A 8 21.31 -4.64 -35.59
CA PRO A 8 20.28 -3.62 -35.53
C PRO A 8 18.95 -4.22 -35.07
N PRO A 9 18.06 -3.44 -34.40
CA PRO A 9 16.80 -3.96 -33.87
C PRO A 9 15.88 -4.62 -34.91
N ALA A 10 15.94 -4.17 -36.17
CA ALA A 10 15.15 -4.73 -37.28
C ALA A 10 15.44 -6.22 -37.55
N ASP A 11 16.66 -6.66 -37.24
CA ASP A 11 17.14 -8.03 -37.48
C ASP A 11 16.90 -8.96 -36.28
N VAL A 12 16.35 -8.43 -35.19
CA VAL A 12 16.05 -9.19 -33.98
C VAL A 12 14.58 -9.59 -33.95
N ARG A 13 14.31 -10.83 -33.55
CA ARG A 13 12.96 -11.32 -33.26
C ARG A 13 12.94 -11.93 -31.87
N TRP A 14 11.99 -11.48 -31.05
CA TRP A 14 11.83 -11.93 -29.67
C TRP A 14 10.76 -13.01 -29.58
N ARG A 15 11.01 -14.07 -28.81
CA ARG A 15 10.05 -15.14 -28.51
C ARG A 15 10.19 -15.53 -27.04
N GLU A 16 9.07 -15.56 -26.33
CA GLU A 16 9.00 -16.06 -24.96
C GLU A 16 8.64 -17.54 -24.95
N THR A 17 9.39 -18.34 -24.19
CA THR A 17 9.16 -19.78 -24.01
C THR A 17 8.61 -20.02 -22.61
N ALA A 18 7.46 -20.69 -22.51
CA ALA A 18 6.72 -20.92 -21.27
C ALA A 18 7.33 -22.00 -20.36
N THR A 19 8.38 -22.68 -20.80
CA THR A 19 9.08 -23.73 -20.06
C THR A 19 10.54 -23.36 -19.85
N ALA A 20 11.06 -23.65 -18.66
CA ALA A 20 12.47 -23.54 -18.30
C ALA A 20 13.37 -24.57 -19.01
N ASP A 21 13.02 -24.97 -20.23
CA ASP A 21 14.01 -25.55 -21.14
C ASP A 21 14.66 -24.37 -21.85
N GLN A 22 15.77 -23.91 -21.28
CA GLN A 22 16.71 -23.11 -22.05
C GLN A 22 17.04 -23.91 -23.32
N PRO A 23 16.76 -23.39 -24.53
CA PRO A 23 17.35 -24.02 -25.69
C PRO A 23 18.85 -23.97 -25.48
N SER A 24 19.48 -25.15 -25.40
CA SER A 24 20.93 -25.25 -25.37
C SER A 24 21.45 -24.41 -26.53
N LEU A 25 22.13 -23.30 -26.23
CA LEU A 25 22.90 -22.53 -27.20
C LEU A 25 24.07 -23.42 -27.62
N ALA A 26 23.78 -24.43 -28.44
CA ALA A 26 24.77 -25.18 -29.21
C ALA A 26 25.20 -24.29 -30.37
N GLY A 27 25.89 -23.21 -30.01
CA GLY A 27 26.49 -22.23 -30.90
C GLY A 27 27.41 -21.39 -30.05
N GLU A 28 28.72 -21.50 -30.30
CA GLU A 28 29.72 -20.66 -29.66
C GLU A 28 29.29 -19.19 -29.78
N ALA A 29 29.05 -18.56 -28.64
CA ALA A 29 28.76 -17.14 -28.61
C ALA A 29 30.01 -16.39 -29.13
N PRO A 30 29.93 -15.62 -30.23
CA PRO A 30 31.06 -14.84 -30.70
C PRO A 30 31.68 -14.01 -29.59
N ALA A 31 33.02 -13.95 -29.58
CA ALA A 31 33.77 -13.20 -28.58
C ALA A 31 33.30 -11.74 -28.56
N PRO A 32 32.97 -11.19 -27.37
CA PRO A 32 32.42 -9.84 -27.28
C PRO A 32 33.44 -8.82 -27.81
N ARG A 33 33.06 -8.08 -28.85
CA ARG A 33 33.85 -6.95 -29.37
C ARG A 33 33.37 -5.64 -28.74
N GLY A 34 34.30 -4.87 -28.18
CA GLY A 34 34.07 -3.50 -27.72
C GLY A 34 33.38 -3.32 -26.35
N SER A 35 33.62 -2.17 -25.73
CA SER A 35 32.96 -1.71 -24.51
C SER A 35 31.84 -0.72 -24.85
N VAL A 36 30.60 -1.06 -24.52
CA VAL A 36 29.44 -0.16 -24.68
C VAL A 36 29.09 0.47 -23.33
N ARG A 37 28.92 1.79 -23.31
CA ARG A 37 28.51 2.53 -22.12
C ARG A 37 27.00 2.74 -22.15
N VAL A 38 26.31 2.32 -21.07
CA VAL A 38 24.86 2.45 -20.94
C VAL A 38 24.54 3.33 -19.72
N PRO A 39 23.73 4.38 -19.87
CA PRO A 39 23.27 5.22 -18.75
C PRO A 39 22.58 4.42 -17.65
N ARG A 40 22.86 4.76 -16.38
CA ARG A 40 22.21 4.13 -15.21
C ARG A 40 20.69 4.27 -15.25
N GLN A 41 20.20 5.44 -15.66
CA GLN A 41 18.77 5.72 -15.81
C GLN A 41 18.09 4.71 -16.73
N PHE A 42 18.71 4.34 -17.85
CA PHE A 42 18.18 3.32 -18.74
C PHE A 42 18.06 1.96 -18.03
N LEU A 43 19.07 1.55 -17.26
CA LEU A 43 19.05 0.28 -16.55
C LEU A 43 17.93 0.20 -15.51
N GLU A 44 17.61 1.30 -14.84
CA GLU A 44 16.49 1.38 -13.90
C GLU A 44 15.14 1.24 -14.61
N LEU A 45 14.96 1.94 -15.73
CA LEU A 45 13.76 1.84 -16.57
C LEU A 45 13.63 0.42 -17.15
N ALA A 46 14.73 -0.18 -17.59
CA ALA A 46 14.75 -1.53 -18.16
C ALA A 46 14.31 -2.60 -17.16
N ARG A 47 14.76 -2.52 -15.90
CA ARG A 47 14.31 -3.44 -14.84
C ARG A 47 12.80 -3.36 -14.62
N ARG A 48 12.23 -2.16 -14.66
CA ARG A 48 10.79 -1.95 -14.48
C ARG A 48 9.98 -2.42 -15.69
N ALA A 49 10.41 -2.06 -16.90
CA ALA A 49 9.74 -2.46 -18.13
C ALA A 49 9.83 -3.98 -18.39
N ALA A 50 10.87 -4.66 -17.91
CA ALA A 50 10.99 -6.11 -18.00
C ALA A 50 9.86 -6.87 -17.29
N ALA A 51 9.23 -6.25 -16.28
CA ALA A 51 8.08 -6.79 -15.56
C ALA A 51 6.73 -6.50 -16.25
N SER A 52 6.72 -5.75 -17.36
CA SER A 52 5.51 -5.46 -18.13
C SER A 52 4.92 -6.74 -18.74
N ALA A 53 3.60 -6.81 -18.82
CA ALA A 53 2.89 -7.90 -19.50
C ALA A 53 2.93 -7.76 -21.05
N ASP A 54 3.44 -6.64 -21.56
CA ASP A 54 3.51 -6.39 -23.00
C ASP A 54 4.48 -7.39 -23.69
N PRO A 55 4.03 -8.15 -24.70
CA PRO A 55 4.90 -9.06 -25.45
C PRO A 55 6.01 -8.32 -26.23
N ALA A 56 5.84 -7.02 -26.53
CA ALA A 56 6.83 -6.21 -27.23
C ALA A 56 7.88 -5.59 -26.31
N ARG A 57 7.84 -5.82 -24.99
CA ARG A 57 8.73 -5.14 -24.02
C ARG A 57 10.21 -5.30 -24.34
N TRP A 58 10.63 -6.49 -24.74
CA TRP A 58 12.04 -6.77 -25.08
C TRP A 58 12.48 -6.03 -26.34
N GLN A 59 11.60 -5.93 -27.33
CA GLN A 59 11.84 -5.16 -28.55
C GLN A 59 11.99 -3.67 -28.24
N VAL A 60 11.06 -3.08 -27.49
CA VAL A 60 11.08 -1.66 -27.13
C VAL A 60 12.33 -1.31 -26.31
N LEU A 61 12.73 -2.19 -25.38
CA LEU A 61 13.94 -2.01 -24.59
C LEU A 61 15.20 -2.03 -25.45
N TYR A 62 15.29 -3.00 -26.38
CA TYR A 62 16.44 -3.12 -27.25
C TYR A 62 16.53 -1.97 -28.26
N GLU A 63 15.41 -1.56 -28.85
CA GLU A 63 15.33 -0.39 -29.74
C GLU A 63 15.77 0.87 -29.01
N THR A 64 15.27 1.10 -27.80
CA THR A 64 15.66 2.28 -27.01
C THR A 64 17.13 2.25 -26.65
N LEU A 65 17.67 1.10 -26.22
CA LEU A 65 19.09 0.93 -25.92
C LEU A 65 19.99 1.16 -27.14
N TRP A 66 19.57 0.65 -28.30
CA TRP A 66 20.29 0.82 -29.55
C TRP A 66 20.41 2.29 -29.93
N ARG A 67 19.29 3.02 -29.89
CA ARG A 67 19.23 4.46 -30.20
C ARG A 67 20.00 5.30 -29.17
N LEU A 68 19.96 4.92 -27.90
CA LEU A 68 20.69 5.60 -26.84
C LEU A 68 22.22 5.51 -27.04
N VAL A 69 22.70 4.43 -27.63
CA VAL A 69 24.13 4.19 -27.85
C VAL A 69 24.61 4.70 -29.22
N HIS A 70 23.80 4.56 -30.27
CA HIS A 70 24.23 4.84 -31.66
C HIS A 70 23.68 6.15 -32.22
N GLU A 71 22.61 6.72 -31.65
CA GLU A 71 21.95 7.92 -32.21
C GLU A 71 22.03 9.11 -31.24
N ASN A 72 21.44 8.99 -30.05
CA ASN A 72 21.32 10.11 -29.10
C ASN A 72 21.49 9.63 -27.66
N HIS A 73 22.58 10.06 -27.00
CA HIS A 73 22.87 9.68 -25.63
C HIS A 73 21.94 10.36 -24.59
N ASP A 74 21.27 11.46 -24.97
CA ASP A 74 20.30 12.17 -24.13
C ASP A 74 18.85 11.83 -24.48
N LEU A 75 18.62 10.77 -25.28
CA LEU A 75 17.30 10.36 -25.76
C LEU A 75 16.24 10.32 -24.65
N LEU A 76 16.58 9.81 -23.46
CA LEU A 76 15.66 9.67 -22.33
C LEU A 76 15.14 11.01 -21.76
N THR A 77 15.75 12.14 -22.14
CA THR A 77 15.30 13.47 -21.73
C THR A 77 14.21 14.03 -22.64
N ASP A 78 14.07 13.51 -23.86
CA ASP A 78 13.02 13.93 -24.79
C ASP A 78 11.75 13.09 -24.60
N ALA A 79 10.85 13.58 -23.74
CA ALA A 79 9.57 12.94 -23.47
C ALA A 79 8.64 12.86 -24.70
N ARG A 80 8.94 13.58 -25.80
CA ARG A 80 8.14 13.57 -27.03
C ARG A 80 8.66 12.56 -28.05
N ASP A 81 9.84 11.98 -27.84
CA ASP A 81 10.36 10.94 -28.73
C ASP A 81 9.42 9.71 -28.71
N PRO A 82 8.98 9.21 -29.88
CA PRO A 82 8.04 8.09 -29.96
C PRO A 82 8.55 6.81 -29.26
N GLY A 83 9.85 6.55 -29.30
CA GLY A 83 10.48 5.41 -28.62
C GLY A 83 10.45 5.56 -27.10
N VAL A 84 10.73 6.77 -26.60
CA VAL A 84 10.63 7.12 -25.17
C VAL A 84 9.17 7.06 -24.69
N GLN A 85 8.22 7.54 -25.49
CA GLN A 85 6.78 7.42 -25.18
C GLN A 85 6.35 5.96 -25.09
N ARG A 86 6.83 5.11 -25.99
CA ARG A 86 6.53 3.67 -25.97
C ARG A 86 7.16 2.97 -24.78
N LEU A 87 8.41 3.30 -24.43
CA LEU A 87 9.05 2.82 -23.21
C LEU A 87 8.28 3.25 -21.96
N ASN A 88 7.88 4.53 -21.88
CA ASN A 88 7.08 5.04 -20.78
C ASN A 88 5.71 4.36 -20.71
N SER A 89 5.11 4.04 -21.86
CA SER A 89 3.85 3.29 -21.92
C SER A 89 3.99 1.92 -21.25
N LEU A 90 5.09 1.19 -21.49
CA LEU A 90 5.37 -0.09 -20.82
C LEU A 90 5.51 0.06 -19.30
N LEU A 91 6.02 1.19 -18.83
CA LEU A 91 6.16 1.51 -17.40
C LEU A 91 4.84 1.92 -16.75
N THR A 92 3.86 2.34 -17.56
CA THR A 92 2.50 2.69 -17.12
C THR A 92 1.50 1.55 -17.31
N GLN A 93 1.83 0.53 -18.11
CA GLN A 93 1.02 -0.68 -18.23
C GLN A 93 1.07 -1.44 -16.90
N LYS A 94 -0.02 -1.31 -16.13
CA LYS A 94 -0.28 -2.07 -14.90
C LYS A 94 -0.16 -3.56 -15.21
N GLY A 95 0.64 -4.30 -14.43
CA GLY A 95 0.51 -5.76 -14.41
C GLY A 95 -0.94 -6.15 -14.07
N PRO A 96 -1.40 -7.36 -14.43
CA PRO A 96 -2.75 -7.81 -14.05
C PRO A 96 -2.95 -7.69 -12.53
N GLY A 97 -3.83 -6.78 -12.10
CA GLY A 97 -4.14 -6.47 -10.70
C GLY A 97 -3.33 -5.36 -10.03
N GLU A 98 -2.31 -4.79 -10.69
CA GLU A 98 -1.49 -3.71 -10.13
C GLU A 98 -2.28 -2.39 -10.08
N GLY A 99 -2.35 -1.76 -8.91
CA GLY A 99 -3.09 -0.50 -8.72
C GLY A 99 -4.61 -0.62 -8.76
N GLU A 100 -5.18 -1.82 -8.70
CA GLU A 100 -6.64 -2.06 -8.67
C GLU A 100 -7.10 -2.80 -7.40
N SER A 101 -6.33 -3.77 -6.91
CA SER A 101 -6.64 -4.51 -5.69
C SER A 101 -5.40 -5.10 -5.04
N ALA A 102 -5.42 -5.18 -3.70
CA ALA A 102 -4.41 -5.90 -2.93
C ALA A 102 -4.56 -7.43 -2.99
N ALA A 103 -5.68 -7.95 -3.50
CA ALA A 103 -6.00 -9.38 -3.42
C ALA A 103 -4.87 -10.31 -3.95
N PRO A 104 -4.19 -10.03 -5.07
CA PRO A 104 -3.08 -10.87 -5.55
C PRO A 104 -1.87 -10.91 -4.61
N PHE A 105 -1.74 -9.93 -3.72
CA PHE A 105 -0.62 -9.82 -2.78
C PHE A 105 -0.90 -10.51 -1.44
N VAL A 106 -2.16 -10.83 -1.15
CA VAL A 106 -2.59 -11.46 0.10
C VAL A 106 -2.47 -12.98 -0.01
N PRO A 107 -1.55 -13.64 0.72
CA PRO A 107 -1.46 -15.08 0.71
C PRO A 107 -2.72 -15.71 1.35
N ALA A 108 -3.33 -16.67 0.64
CA ALA A 108 -4.55 -17.33 1.09
C ALA A 108 -4.30 -18.21 2.33
N GLY A 109 -5.15 -18.10 3.35
CA GLY A 109 -5.07 -18.92 4.56
C GLY A 109 -3.87 -18.64 5.47
N ALA A 110 -3.13 -17.57 5.20
CA ALA A 110 -1.92 -17.22 5.93
C ALA A 110 -2.20 -16.64 7.33
N GLY A 111 -1.30 -16.93 8.26
CA GLY A 111 -1.28 -16.28 9.58
C GLY A 111 -0.74 -14.85 9.52
N LEU A 112 -0.90 -14.08 10.61
CA LEU A 112 -0.50 -12.66 10.65
C LEU A 112 0.98 -12.42 10.31
N ALA A 113 1.88 -13.34 10.69
CA ALA A 113 3.30 -13.21 10.39
C ALA A 113 3.57 -13.27 8.87
N GLU A 114 2.96 -14.23 8.18
CA GLU A 114 3.07 -14.39 6.73
C GLU A 114 2.38 -13.24 5.98
N LEU A 115 1.19 -12.82 6.46
CA LEU A 115 0.50 -11.65 5.93
C LEU A 115 1.38 -10.40 6.04
N ARG A 116 2.01 -10.17 7.19
CA ARG A 116 2.93 -9.04 7.40
C ARG A 116 4.15 -9.11 6.47
N ALA A 117 4.72 -10.29 6.25
CA ALA A 117 5.84 -10.46 5.34
C ALA A 117 5.44 -10.14 3.88
N ALA A 118 4.24 -10.58 3.45
CA ALA A 118 3.73 -10.32 2.12
C ALA A 118 3.24 -8.86 1.92
N ALA A 119 2.80 -8.20 2.98
CA ALA A 119 2.34 -6.82 2.97
C ALA A 119 3.40 -5.85 2.41
N ALA A 120 4.67 -6.04 2.76
CA ALA A 120 5.76 -5.14 2.36
C ALA A 120 5.95 -4.97 0.84
N ARG A 121 5.41 -5.87 0.02
CA ARG A 121 5.47 -5.83 -1.46
C ARG A 121 4.15 -5.42 -2.13
N CYS A 122 3.15 -4.97 -1.36
CA CYS A 122 1.83 -4.67 -1.91
C CYS A 122 1.85 -3.43 -2.82
N THR A 123 1.50 -3.61 -4.10
CA THR A 123 1.29 -2.52 -5.07
C THR A 123 -0.16 -2.44 -5.56
N GLY A 124 -1.10 -2.91 -4.74
CA GLY A 124 -2.53 -3.02 -5.09
C GLY A 124 -3.29 -1.71 -5.26
N CYS A 125 -2.73 -0.54 -4.94
CA CYS A 125 -3.28 0.79 -5.22
C CYS A 125 -2.14 1.80 -5.31
N ASP A 126 -2.32 2.97 -5.92
CA ASP A 126 -1.22 3.92 -6.19
C ASP A 126 -0.56 4.56 -4.95
N LEU A 127 -1.12 4.37 -3.75
CA LEU A 127 -0.58 4.96 -2.52
C LEU A 127 0.84 4.48 -2.18
N TYR A 128 1.21 3.24 -2.57
CA TYR A 128 2.57 2.71 -2.37
C TYR A 128 3.67 3.54 -3.05
N ARG A 129 3.32 4.31 -4.10
CA ARG A 129 4.29 5.07 -4.89
C ARG A 129 4.87 6.26 -4.11
N HIS A 130 4.12 6.76 -3.13
CA HIS A 130 4.43 7.99 -2.40
C HIS A 130 4.66 7.76 -0.91
N ALA A 131 4.01 6.75 -0.33
CA ALA A 131 4.28 6.32 1.04
C ALA A 131 5.72 5.83 1.20
N THR A 132 6.29 5.96 2.40
CA THR A 132 7.64 5.45 2.68
C THR A 132 7.62 3.92 2.73
N GLN A 133 6.57 3.36 3.34
CA GLN A 133 6.38 1.92 3.48
C GLN A 133 4.91 1.60 3.79
N MET A 134 4.55 0.33 3.68
CA MET A 134 3.29 -0.16 4.20
C MET A 134 3.32 -0.23 5.72
N VAL A 135 2.27 0.25 6.37
CA VAL A 135 2.06 0.10 7.82
C VAL A 135 1.00 -0.97 8.05
N PHE A 136 1.46 -2.16 8.42
CA PHE A 136 0.61 -3.30 8.77
C PHE A 136 0.06 -3.18 10.20
N GLY A 137 -0.96 -3.97 10.53
CA GLY A 137 -1.47 -4.03 11.90
C GLY A 137 -0.46 -4.63 12.90
N ARG A 138 -0.59 -4.22 14.16
CA ARG A 138 0.28 -4.63 15.27
C ARG A 138 -0.53 -4.92 16.53
N GLY A 139 -0.10 -5.92 17.29
CA GLY A 139 -0.71 -6.33 18.55
C GLY A 139 -0.68 -7.85 18.72
N ASP A 140 -1.47 -8.34 19.67
CA ASP A 140 -1.67 -9.76 19.95
C ASP A 140 -2.36 -10.46 18.76
N ASP A 141 -1.84 -11.62 18.35
CA ASP A 141 -2.42 -12.43 17.27
C ASP A 141 -3.72 -13.15 17.67
N LYS A 142 -4.00 -13.19 18.98
CA LYS A 142 -5.23 -13.72 19.59
C LYS A 142 -6.07 -12.62 20.24
N ALA A 143 -5.86 -11.36 19.85
CA ALA A 143 -6.58 -10.23 20.41
C ALA A 143 -8.11 -10.43 20.28
N ARG A 144 -8.82 -10.39 21.42
CA ARG A 144 -10.29 -10.39 21.44
C ARG A 144 -10.87 -9.08 20.93
N ILE A 145 -10.11 -8.00 21.01
CA ILE A 145 -10.50 -6.64 20.60
C ILE A 145 -9.55 -6.17 19.51
N VAL A 146 -10.12 -5.79 18.35
CA VAL A 146 -9.39 -5.16 17.24
C VAL A 146 -9.83 -3.70 17.10
N LEU A 147 -8.87 -2.80 16.93
CA LEU A 147 -9.09 -1.38 16.64
C LEU A 147 -8.70 -1.08 15.19
N VAL A 148 -9.59 -0.42 14.45
CA VAL A 148 -9.39 -0.08 13.04
C VAL A 148 -9.49 1.43 12.86
N GLY A 149 -8.38 2.07 12.48
CA GLY A 149 -8.34 3.47 12.05
C GLY A 149 -8.53 3.66 10.54
N GLU A 150 -8.35 4.88 10.05
CA GLU A 150 -8.50 5.22 8.63
C GLU A 150 -7.29 4.77 7.79
N GLN A 151 -6.13 5.36 8.06
CA GLN A 151 -4.87 5.13 7.37
C GLN A 151 -3.70 5.54 8.28
N PRO A 152 -2.45 5.20 7.92
CA PRO A 152 -1.28 5.67 8.65
C PRO A 152 -1.11 7.18 8.48
N GLY A 153 -0.57 7.86 9.49
CA GLY A 153 -0.14 9.25 9.40
C GLY A 153 1.34 9.39 9.07
N ASP A 154 1.85 10.62 9.19
CA ASP A 154 3.22 10.97 8.87
C ASP A 154 4.26 10.22 9.71
N GLN A 155 3.98 10.02 11.01
CA GLN A 155 4.89 9.31 11.90
C GLN A 155 4.80 7.80 11.72
N GLU A 156 3.58 7.28 11.60
CA GLU A 156 3.32 5.86 11.35
C GLU A 156 4.01 5.39 10.07
N ASP A 157 3.91 6.16 8.99
CA ASP A 157 4.54 5.86 7.70
C ASP A 157 6.07 5.80 7.79
N ARG A 158 6.70 6.64 8.62
CA ARG A 158 8.16 6.60 8.81
C ARG A 158 8.60 5.46 9.74
N GLN A 159 7.80 5.16 10.76
CA GLN A 159 8.15 4.19 11.79
C GLN A 159 7.68 2.76 11.49
N GLY A 160 6.76 2.58 10.54
CA GLY A 160 6.24 1.26 10.17
C GLY A 160 5.27 0.65 11.19
N ALA A 161 4.66 1.47 12.07
CA ALA A 161 3.75 1.00 13.11
C ALA A 161 2.50 1.90 13.23
N PRO A 162 1.31 1.33 13.46
CA PRO A 162 0.06 2.10 13.51
C PRO A 162 -0.10 2.83 14.85
N PHE A 163 -0.66 4.05 14.81
CA PHE A 163 -0.94 4.89 15.99
C PHE A 163 0.28 5.11 16.89
N VAL A 164 1.38 5.62 16.31
CA VAL A 164 2.61 5.98 17.04
C VAL A 164 2.85 7.49 17.09
N GLY A 165 2.04 8.28 16.36
CA GLY A 165 2.06 9.74 16.44
C GLY A 165 1.11 10.31 17.49
N PRO A 166 0.80 11.62 17.44
CA PRO A 166 0.00 12.31 18.45
C PRO A 166 -1.41 11.72 18.64
N ALA A 167 -2.02 11.23 17.56
CA ALA A 167 -3.32 10.55 17.65
C ALA A 167 -3.20 9.20 18.39
N GLY A 168 -2.05 8.53 18.29
CA GLY A 168 -1.71 7.35 19.09
C GLY A 168 -1.59 7.67 20.57
N GLU A 169 -0.92 8.77 20.94
CA GLU A 169 -0.82 9.20 22.34
C GLU A 169 -2.20 9.48 22.97
N VAL A 170 -3.11 10.12 22.22
CA VAL A 170 -4.49 10.32 22.67
C VAL A 170 -5.22 8.99 22.86
N LEU A 171 -5.03 8.04 21.93
CA LEU A 171 -5.62 6.71 22.03
C LEU A 171 -5.09 5.93 23.23
N ASP A 172 -3.77 5.93 23.45
CA ASP A 172 -3.13 5.21 24.54
C ASP A 172 -3.58 5.74 25.90
N ARG A 173 -3.70 7.07 26.03
CA ARG A 173 -4.28 7.69 27.23
C ARG A 173 -5.73 7.26 27.47
N ALA A 174 -6.56 7.28 26.43
CA ALA A 174 -7.96 6.89 26.55
C ALA A 174 -8.12 5.38 26.88
N LEU A 175 -7.28 4.52 26.31
CA LEU A 175 -7.24 3.09 26.60
C LEU A 175 -6.83 2.83 28.06
N ALA A 176 -5.77 3.50 28.53
CA ALA A 176 -5.31 3.39 29.91
C ALA A 176 -6.39 3.83 30.91
N GLU A 177 -7.12 4.91 30.61
CA GLU A 177 -8.20 5.44 31.45
C GLU A 177 -9.36 4.46 31.64
N VAL A 178 -9.64 3.61 30.63
CA VAL A 178 -10.68 2.58 30.70
C VAL A 178 -10.15 1.19 31.07
N GLY A 179 -8.86 1.06 31.37
CA GLY A 179 -8.23 -0.20 31.77
C GLY A 179 -8.03 -1.20 30.63
N LEU A 180 -7.98 -0.74 29.38
CA LEU A 180 -7.65 -1.59 28.23
C LEU A 180 -6.14 -1.60 28.00
N ASP A 181 -5.52 -2.77 28.16
CA ASP A 181 -4.09 -2.95 27.92
C ASP A 181 -3.78 -3.00 26.42
N ARG A 182 -3.03 -2.00 25.94
CA ARG A 182 -2.64 -1.82 24.53
C ARG A 182 -1.97 -3.06 23.93
N GLU A 183 -1.20 -3.81 24.70
CA GLU A 183 -0.45 -4.97 24.20
C GLU A 183 -1.36 -6.18 23.90
N ARG A 184 -2.54 -6.24 24.54
CA ARG A 184 -3.54 -7.31 24.37
C ARG A 184 -4.56 -7.01 23.27
N LEU A 185 -4.46 -5.82 22.66
CA LEU A 185 -5.28 -5.39 21.54
C LEU A 185 -4.54 -5.65 20.23
N TYR A 186 -5.29 -5.71 19.14
CA TYR A 186 -4.70 -5.62 17.80
C TYR A 186 -5.17 -4.33 17.13
N VAL A 187 -4.23 -3.54 16.61
CA VAL A 187 -4.53 -2.22 16.05
C VAL A 187 -4.04 -2.14 14.63
N THR A 188 -4.91 -1.67 13.75
CA THR A 188 -4.65 -1.58 12.32
C THR A 188 -5.43 -0.42 11.69
N ASN A 189 -5.32 -0.25 10.37
CA ASN A 189 -6.04 0.78 9.60
C ASN A 189 -6.77 0.18 8.40
N ALA A 190 -7.83 0.83 7.91
CA ALA A 190 -8.54 0.38 6.73
C ALA A 190 -7.70 0.46 5.44
N VAL A 191 -6.82 1.47 5.34
CA VAL A 191 -5.80 1.60 4.30
C VAL A 191 -4.41 1.50 4.93
N LYS A 192 -3.45 0.91 4.22
CA LYS A 192 -2.13 0.54 4.79
C LYS A 192 -0.97 1.42 4.35
N HIS A 193 -1.20 2.33 3.41
CA HIS A 193 -0.21 3.31 2.95
C HIS A 193 -0.70 4.72 3.26
N PHE A 194 0.21 5.60 3.66
CA PHE A 194 -0.12 6.98 3.98
C PHE A 194 -0.39 7.78 2.71
N LYS A 195 -1.60 8.33 2.60
CA LYS A 195 -1.95 9.29 1.57
C LYS A 195 -1.73 10.71 2.04
N PHE A 196 -0.91 11.45 1.30
CA PHE A 196 -0.60 12.84 1.61
C PHE A 196 -0.33 13.68 0.36
N GLU A 197 -0.38 14.99 0.55
CA GLU A 197 0.16 15.98 -0.38
C GLU A 197 1.35 16.69 0.26
N GLU A 198 2.39 16.97 -0.51
CA GLU A 198 3.54 17.72 -0.04
C GLU A 198 3.28 19.22 -0.15
N ARG A 199 3.46 19.94 0.95
CA ARG A 199 3.46 21.40 0.99
C ARG A 199 4.74 21.88 1.65
N GLY A 200 5.73 22.20 0.81
CA GLY A 200 7.09 22.47 1.27
C GLY A 200 7.70 21.22 1.90
N LYS A 201 8.17 21.31 3.15
CA LYS A 201 8.73 20.16 3.89
C LYS A 201 7.69 19.33 4.65
N ARG A 202 6.41 19.70 4.60
CA ARG A 202 5.34 19.04 5.37
C ARG A 202 4.54 18.09 4.48
N ARG A 203 4.21 16.92 5.03
CA ARG A 203 3.30 15.95 4.43
C ARG A 203 1.91 16.14 5.03
N ILE A 204 0.97 16.63 4.22
CA ILE A 204 -0.40 16.94 4.65
C ILE A 204 -1.27 15.73 4.36
N HIS A 205 -1.82 15.13 5.41
CA HIS A 205 -2.73 14.00 5.32
C HIS A 205 -3.93 14.29 4.42
N GLN A 206 -4.26 13.36 3.53
CA GLN A 206 -5.45 13.40 2.67
C GLN A 206 -6.31 12.17 2.91
N THR A 207 -7.63 12.33 2.98
CA THR A 207 -8.54 11.19 3.18
C THR A 207 -8.45 10.20 2.00
N PRO A 208 -8.39 8.88 2.27
CA PRO A 208 -8.45 7.87 1.22
C PRO A 208 -9.73 7.95 0.39
N ARG A 209 -9.61 7.67 -0.91
CA ARG A 209 -10.74 7.51 -1.83
C ARG A 209 -11.42 6.17 -1.58
N ALA A 210 -12.69 6.07 -1.96
CA ALA A 210 -13.43 4.81 -1.91
C ALA A 210 -12.74 3.67 -2.69
N SER A 211 -12.10 3.99 -3.82
CA SER A 211 -11.31 3.03 -4.60
C SER A 211 -10.06 2.54 -3.86
N GLU A 212 -9.38 3.41 -3.09
CA GLU A 212 -8.21 3.04 -2.29
C GLU A 212 -8.61 2.15 -1.10
N LEU A 213 -9.74 2.46 -0.46
CA LEU A 213 -10.36 1.60 0.56
C LEU A 213 -10.73 0.23 -0.01
N ALA A 214 -11.38 0.19 -1.17
CA ALA A 214 -11.75 -1.06 -1.83
C ALA A 214 -10.52 -1.88 -2.22
N ALA A 215 -9.49 -1.24 -2.77
CA ALA A 215 -8.25 -1.89 -3.16
C ALA A 215 -7.48 -2.45 -1.96
N CYS A 216 -7.48 -1.75 -0.81
CA CYS A 216 -6.77 -2.20 0.40
C CYS A 216 -7.57 -3.21 1.24
N ARG A 217 -8.89 -3.29 1.03
CA ARG A 217 -9.82 -4.17 1.76
C ARG A 217 -9.29 -5.60 1.96
N PRO A 218 -8.73 -6.30 0.95
CA PRO A 218 -8.23 -7.67 1.12
C PRO A 218 -7.25 -7.86 2.29
N TRP A 219 -6.42 -6.87 2.60
CA TRP A 219 -5.52 -6.94 3.77
C TRP A 219 -6.29 -6.89 5.09
N LEU A 220 -7.26 -5.99 5.21
CA LEU A 220 -8.10 -5.88 6.41
C LEU A 220 -8.93 -7.15 6.61
N GLU A 221 -9.52 -7.69 5.55
CA GLU A 221 -10.29 -8.95 5.64
C GLU A 221 -9.40 -10.11 6.08
N ALA A 222 -8.15 -10.17 5.59
CA ALA A 222 -7.19 -11.20 5.99
C ALA A 222 -6.74 -11.07 7.45
N GLU A 223 -6.46 -9.85 7.94
CA GLU A 223 -6.16 -9.63 9.36
C GLU A 223 -7.33 -10.06 10.26
N LEU A 224 -8.56 -9.65 9.92
CA LEU A 224 -9.76 -9.99 10.69
C LEU A 224 -10.09 -11.48 10.62
N ALA A 225 -9.87 -12.14 9.47
CA ALA A 225 -10.05 -13.58 9.34
C ALA A 225 -9.01 -14.38 10.13
N ALA A 226 -7.77 -13.89 10.23
CA ALA A 226 -6.73 -14.52 11.02
C ALA A 226 -7.01 -14.38 12.54
N ILE A 227 -7.45 -13.20 12.99
CA ILE A 227 -7.66 -12.91 14.42
C ILE A 227 -9.02 -13.42 14.92
N ARG A 228 -10.08 -13.26 14.11
CA ARG A 228 -11.49 -13.51 14.47
C ARG A 228 -11.89 -12.81 15.79
N PRO A 229 -11.87 -11.46 15.83
CA PRO A 229 -12.12 -10.73 17.07
C PRO A 229 -13.56 -10.90 17.57
N GLU A 230 -13.73 -10.83 18.88
CA GLU A 230 -15.06 -10.76 19.52
C GLU A 230 -15.62 -9.33 19.47
N ILE A 231 -14.73 -8.33 19.58
CA ILE A 231 -15.08 -6.92 19.51
C ILE A 231 -14.24 -6.20 18.45
N LEU A 232 -14.91 -5.47 17.58
CA LEU A 232 -14.29 -4.60 16.57
C LEU A 232 -14.62 -3.13 16.85
N VAL A 233 -13.60 -2.30 16.99
CA VAL A 233 -13.72 -0.86 17.30
C VAL A 233 -13.27 -0.05 16.09
N CYS A 234 -14.20 0.66 15.47
CA CYS A 234 -13.92 1.56 14.35
C CYS A 234 -13.60 2.96 14.88
N LEU A 235 -12.37 3.42 14.66
CA LEU A 235 -11.92 4.76 15.02
C LEU A 235 -12.20 5.70 13.85
N GLY A 236 -13.27 6.50 13.96
CA GLY A 236 -13.68 7.48 12.97
C GLY A 236 -14.63 6.96 11.88
N ALA A 237 -15.15 7.92 11.10
CA ALA A 237 -16.18 7.66 10.10
C ALA A 237 -15.71 6.76 8.95
N THR A 238 -14.47 6.90 8.50
CA THR A 238 -13.95 6.14 7.35
C THR A 238 -13.81 4.66 7.68
N ALA A 239 -13.23 4.33 8.85
CA ALA A 239 -13.16 2.95 9.34
C ALA A 239 -14.57 2.37 9.55
N ALA A 240 -15.47 3.15 10.17
CA ALA A 240 -16.83 2.72 10.43
C ALA A 240 -17.60 2.43 9.13
N ARG A 241 -17.46 3.25 8.09
CA ARG A 241 -18.09 2.98 6.78
C ARG A 241 -17.50 1.74 6.10
N ALA A 242 -16.19 1.53 6.22
CA ALA A 242 -15.52 0.36 5.65
C ALA A 242 -16.01 -0.97 6.27
N ILE A 243 -16.36 -0.95 7.56
CA ILE A 243 -16.75 -2.13 8.35
C ILE A 243 -18.27 -2.30 8.46
N ILE A 244 -18.99 -1.25 8.85
CA ILE A 244 -20.43 -1.27 9.18
C ILE A 244 -21.27 -0.99 7.93
N GLY A 245 -20.84 -0.05 7.08
CA GLY A 245 -21.49 0.29 5.81
C GLY A 245 -21.65 1.80 5.56
N ASP A 246 -21.94 2.15 4.31
CA ASP A 246 -21.90 3.54 3.81
C ASP A 246 -22.94 4.48 4.44
N SER A 247 -24.03 3.93 4.99
CA SER A 247 -25.08 4.71 5.66
C SER A 247 -24.69 5.19 7.06
N PHE A 248 -23.57 4.71 7.61
CA PHE A 248 -23.10 5.05 8.95
C PHE A 248 -22.75 6.54 9.10
N ARG A 249 -23.21 7.15 10.20
CA ARG A 249 -22.97 8.56 10.55
C ARG A 249 -22.36 8.66 11.95
N ILE A 250 -21.08 9.04 12.03
CA ILE A 250 -20.36 9.10 13.31
C ILE A 250 -21.02 9.99 14.35
N THR A 251 -21.58 11.14 13.94
CA THR A 251 -22.24 12.10 14.83
C THR A 251 -23.54 11.59 15.45
N ARG A 252 -24.13 10.52 14.91
CA ARG A 252 -25.41 9.96 15.35
C ARG A 252 -25.27 8.54 15.92
N ASP A 253 -24.43 7.73 15.29
CA ASP A 253 -24.41 6.28 15.45
C ASP A 253 -23.24 5.79 16.32
N HIS A 254 -22.32 6.67 16.75
CA HIS A 254 -21.20 6.27 17.62
C HIS A 254 -21.69 5.69 18.95
N GLY A 255 -20.84 4.86 19.56
CA GLY A 255 -21.11 4.32 20.89
C GLY A 255 -22.20 3.26 20.97
N ARG A 256 -22.71 2.77 19.83
CA ARG A 256 -23.70 1.69 19.74
C ARG A 256 -23.04 0.43 19.20
N PHE A 257 -23.32 -0.70 19.85
CA PHE A 257 -22.92 -2.00 19.35
C PHE A 257 -23.86 -2.47 18.24
N ALA A 258 -23.28 -3.07 17.20
CA ALA A 258 -23.97 -3.80 16.15
C ALA A 258 -23.19 -5.07 15.80
N ALA A 259 -23.88 -6.13 15.43
CA ALA A 259 -23.22 -7.29 14.84
C ALA A 259 -22.87 -7.00 13.37
N THR A 260 -21.69 -7.45 12.94
CA THR A 260 -21.28 -7.40 11.53
C THR A 260 -20.79 -8.78 11.11
N ARG A 261 -20.48 -8.95 9.82
CA ARG A 261 -19.82 -10.18 9.34
C ARG A 261 -18.42 -10.41 9.95
N TRP A 262 -17.84 -9.39 10.58
CA TRP A 262 -16.47 -9.40 11.09
C TRP A 262 -16.38 -9.79 12.56
N ALA A 263 -17.37 -9.37 13.37
CA ALA A 263 -17.39 -9.60 14.81
C ALA A 263 -18.83 -9.54 15.34
N PRO A 264 -19.17 -10.29 16.40
CA PRO A 264 -20.49 -10.23 17.03
C PRO A 264 -20.77 -8.87 17.68
N LYS A 265 -19.72 -8.17 18.14
CA LYS A 265 -19.83 -6.80 18.67
C LYS A 265 -18.93 -5.86 17.86
N THR A 266 -19.53 -4.95 17.11
CA THR A 266 -18.83 -3.87 16.41
C THR A 266 -19.34 -2.54 16.93
N ILE A 267 -18.43 -1.65 17.31
CA ILE A 267 -18.74 -0.29 17.76
C ILE A 267 -17.88 0.71 17.00
N ALA A 268 -18.39 1.91 16.81
CA ALA A 268 -17.63 3.02 16.24
C ALA A 268 -17.55 4.17 17.25
N THR A 269 -16.42 4.87 17.25
CA THR A 269 -16.19 6.06 18.06
C THR A 269 -15.38 7.10 17.30
N PHE A 270 -15.20 8.29 17.86
CA PHE A 270 -14.45 9.36 17.23
C PHE A 270 -12.97 8.98 17.03
N HIS A 271 -12.39 9.40 15.91
CA HIS A 271 -10.97 9.16 15.69
C HIS A 271 -10.15 10.02 16.67
N PRO A 272 -9.09 9.50 17.30
CA PRO A 272 -8.26 10.28 18.24
C PRO A 272 -7.69 11.57 17.64
N SER A 273 -7.40 11.60 16.33
CA SER A 273 -6.97 12.82 15.65
C SER A 273 -8.06 13.90 15.54
N ALA A 274 -9.35 13.56 15.71
CA ALA A 274 -10.42 14.55 15.77
C ALA A 274 -10.33 15.36 17.07
N VAL A 275 -9.98 14.70 18.18
CA VAL A 275 -9.69 15.37 19.47
C VAL A 275 -8.61 16.43 19.28
N LEU A 276 -7.52 16.12 18.58
CA LEU A 276 -6.43 17.06 18.33
C LEU A 276 -6.78 18.21 17.36
N ARG A 277 -7.86 18.06 16.59
CA ARG A 277 -8.32 19.04 15.61
C ARG A 277 -9.53 19.84 16.09
N GLY A 278 -9.93 19.69 17.36
CA GLY A 278 -10.99 20.51 17.94
C GLY A 278 -10.64 22.00 17.86
N GLU A 279 -11.63 22.82 17.52
CA GLU A 279 -11.51 24.27 17.29
C GLU A 279 -11.08 25.03 18.55
N ASP A 280 -11.54 24.54 19.72
CA ASP A 280 -11.22 25.08 21.04
C ASP A 280 -11.09 23.97 22.09
N GLU A 281 -10.60 24.31 23.28
CA GLU A 281 -10.39 23.36 24.38
C GLU A 281 -11.68 22.64 24.82
N ALA A 282 -12.83 23.31 24.74
CA ALA A 282 -14.12 22.73 25.11
C ALA A 282 -14.51 21.61 24.13
N GLN A 283 -14.35 21.83 22.83
CA GLN A 283 -14.60 20.84 21.80
C GLN A 283 -13.60 19.69 21.87
N GLN A 284 -12.32 19.96 22.15
CA GLN A 284 -11.31 18.91 22.37
C GLN A 284 -11.70 18.02 23.57
N ALA A 285 -12.05 18.63 24.70
CA ALA A 285 -12.49 17.92 25.90
C ALA A 285 -13.76 17.09 25.65
N GLN A 286 -14.73 17.65 24.92
CA GLN A 286 -15.97 16.95 24.56
C GLN A 286 -15.69 15.72 23.69
N LEU A 287 -14.87 15.85 22.64
CA LEU A 287 -14.51 14.74 21.76
C LEU A 287 -13.71 13.66 22.50
N TYR A 288 -12.82 14.06 23.41
CA TYR A 288 -12.08 13.12 24.25
C TYR A 288 -13.02 12.35 25.19
N THR A 289 -13.96 13.04 25.85
CA THR A 289 -14.97 12.41 26.70
C THR A 289 -15.80 11.37 25.93
N MET A 290 -16.28 11.71 24.73
CA MET A 290 -17.03 10.77 23.89
C MET A 290 -16.20 9.54 23.50
N LEU A 291 -14.92 9.73 23.16
CA LEU A 291 -13.99 8.62 22.87
C LEU A 291 -13.85 7.69 24.09
N VAL A 292 -13.60 8.25 25.27
CA VAL A 292 -13.45 7.48 26.51
C VAL A 292 -14.75 6.76 26.88
N GLU A 293 -15.90 7.41 26.78
CA GLU A 293 -17.21 6.79 27.08
C GLU A 293 -17.50 5.58 26.20
N ASP A 294 -17.17 5.66 24.91
CA ASP A 294 -17.36 4.55 23.99
C ASP A 294 -16.36 3.41 24.23
N LEU A 295 -15.09 3.73 24.52
CA LEU A 295 -14.09 2.72 24.90
C LEU A 295 -14.42 2.06 26.25
N ARG A 296 -15.08 2.77 27.17
CA ARG A 296 -15.55 2.19 28.43
C ARG A 296 -16.60 1.11 28.20
N LYS A 297 -17.50 1.30 27.23
CA LYS A 297 -18.47 0.26 26.83
C LYS A 297 -17.75 -0.97 26.27
N VAL A 298 -16.64 -0.78 25.55
CA VAL A 298 -15.80 -1.89 25.04
C VAL A 298 -15.15 -2.65 26.19
N ALA A 299 -14.59 -1.94 27.17
CA ALA A 299 -13.94 -2.56 28.33
C ALA A 299 -14.91 -3.40 29.21
N GLN A 300 -16.21 -3.07 29.17
CA GLN A 300 -17.26 -3.73 29.96
C GLN A 300 -17.98 -4.85 29.21
N ALA A 301 -17.70 -5.06 27.92
CA ALA A 301 -18.42 -5.98 27.03
C ALA A 301 -17.76 -7.36 26.93
#